data_AF-A0A5K1K5H5-F1
#
_entry.id   AF-A0A5K1K5H5-F1
#
_cell.length_a   1.000
_cell.length_b   1.000
_cell.length_c   1.000
_cell.angle_alpha   90.00
_cell.angle_beta   90.00
_cell.angle_gamma   90.00
#
_symmetry.space_group_name_H-M   'P 1'
#
loop_
_entity.id
_entity.type
_entity.pdbx_description
1 polymer ?
#
loop_
_entity_poly.entity_id
_entity_poly.type
_entity_poly.pdbx_seq_one_letter_code
_entity_poly.pdbx_strand_id
1 'polypeptide(L)'
;MAPVATNDTVQDQVSTGPVKNGAAVKLFNPFYSPTNGSDGNDGDYKYAKYKPFWPEVKWEPLKEFSVTDSAHSADPEKKSLLSAASSVTHITPAIGTELLGIDLRQLSKSQKDELALLIAERGVVFFRDQEISIHEQLELARHFGPLHKPTTPIPREPGLEEVHVVYTDGTRRPDTAAFSKIDLWHSDVSYELQPPSTTSLKVITSPPYGGDTLWSSG
;
A
#
# COMPACT_ATOMS: atom_id res chain seq x y z
N MET A 1 -22.95 6.39 -11.96
CA MET A 1 -22.88 6.71 -13.40
C MET A 1 -23.11 8.21 -13.56
N ALA A 2 -22.04 9.00 -13.53
CA ALA A 2 -22.08 10.43 -13.80
C ALA A 2 -21.62 10.68 -15.26
N PRO A 3 -22.20 11.64 -16.00
CA PRO A 3 -21.90 11.81 -17.42
C PRO A 3 -20.52 12.45 -17.64
N VAL A 4 -19.79 11.92 -18.62
CA VAL A 4 -18.52 12.46 -19.13
C VAL A 4 -18.85 13.57 -20.13
N ALA A 5 -18.32 14.77 -19.90
CA ALA A 5 -18.38 15.86 -20.87
C ALA A 5 -17.42 15.57 -22.03
N THR A 6 -17.95 15.44 -23.24
CA THR A 6 -17.16 15.42 -24.48
C THR A 6 -17.04 16.86 -24.98
N ASN A 7 -15.82 17.35 -25.16
CA ASN A 7 -15.61 18.61 -25.87
C ASN A 7 -15.76 18.33 -27.38
N ASP A 8 -16.81 18.92 -27.96
CA ASP A 8 -16.99 18.99 -29.40
C ASP A 8 -15.80 19.73 -30.05
N THR A 9 -15.16 19.08 -31.02
CA THR A 9 -14.09 19.68 -31.83
C THR A 9 -14.64 20.81 -32.69
N VAL A 10 -14.36 22.05 -32.31
CA VAL A 10 -14.38 23.20 -33.21
C VAL A 10 -13.13 23.11 -34.11
N GLN A 11 -13.34 23.03 -35.42
CA GLN A 11 -12.27 23.17 -36.41
C GLN A 11 -11.84 24.63 -36.47
N ASP A 12 -10.65 24.94 -35.95
CA ASP A 12 -9.97 26.20 -36.25
C ASP A 12 -8.71 25.93 -37.07
N GLN A 13 -8.74 26.39 -38.33
CA GLN A 13 -7.56 26.52 -39.17
C GLN A 13 -6.67 27.63 -38.62
N VAL A 14 -5.40 27.33 -38.32
CA VAL A 14 -4.41 28.37 -37.99
C VAL A 14 -3.21 28.28 -38.92
N SER A 15 -3.03 29.37 -39.65
CA SER A 15 -1.94 29.75 -40.56
C SER A 15 -0.56 29.66 -39.91
N THR A 16 0.41 29.07 -40.61
CA THR A 16 1.81 28.98 -40.19
C THR A 16 2.63 30.18 -40.70
N GLY A 17 2.73 31.23 -39.87
CA GLY A 17 3.74 32.29 -40.01
C GLY A 17 5.00 31.98 -39.20
N PRO A 18 6.21 32.42 -39.61
CA PRO A 18 7.45 32.06 -38.94
C PRO A 18 7.62 32.82 -37.61
N VAL A 19 7.74 32.07 -36.50
CA VAL A 19 7.99 32.62 -35.16
C VAL A 19 9.49 32.84 -34.96
N LYS A 20 9.86 34.06 -34.54
CA LYS A 20 11.24 34.48 -34.21
C LYS A 20 11.82 33.64 -33.07
N ASN A 21 13.11 33.27 -33.19
CA ASN A 21 13.90 32.56 -32.18
C ASN A 21 14.00 33.36 -30.86
N GLY A 22 13.09 33.09 -29.92
CA GLY A 22 13.26 33.41 -28.50
C GLY A 22 14.04 32.29 -27.81
N ALA A 23 14.91 32.67 -26.86
CA ALA A 23 15.73 31.73 -26.09
C ALA A 23 14.91 30.55 -25.56
N ALA A 24 15.46 29.34 -25.67
CA ALA A 24 14.81 28.10 -25.27
C ALA A 24 14.46 28.13 -23.78
N VAL A 25 13.24 28.51 -23.45
CA VAL A 25 12.63 28.20 -22.16
C VAL A 25 12.62 26.69 -22.08
N LYS A 26 13.38 26.12 -21.14
CA LYS A 26 13.41 24.69 -20.88
C LYS A 26 11.99 24.30 -20.45
N LEU A 27 11.20 23.80 -21.39
CA LEU A 27 9.82 23.39 -21.14
C LEU A 27 9.88 22.35 -20.02
N PHE A 28 9.40 22.69 -18.83
CA PHE A 28 9.18 21.69 -17.78
C PHE A 28 8.10 20.77 -18.30
N ASN A 29 8.47 19.56 -18.72
CA ASN A 29 7.51 18.53 -19.05
C ASN A 29 7.12 17.85 -17.73
N PRO A 30 5.90 18.04 -17.21
CA PRO A 30 5.42 17.31 -16.02
C PRO A 30 5.32 15.80 -16.28
N PHE A 31 5.47 15.38 -17.54
CA PHE A 31 5.52 13.99 -18.00
C PHE A 31 6.94 13.56 -18.41
N TYR A 32 7.99 14.22 -17.89
CA TYR A 32 9.38 13.80 -18.10
C TYR A 32 9.50 12.29 -17.79
N SER A 33 9.79 11.54 -18.84
CA SER A 33 9.86 10.09 -18.80
C SER A 33 11.29 9.68 -19.09
N PRO A 34 12.08 9.27 -18.09
CA PRO A 34 13.37 8.68 -18.37
C PRO A 34 13.20 7.40 -19.21
N THR A 35 14.24 7.04 -19.95
CA THR A 35 14.33 5.75 -20.64
C THR A 35 14.27 4.61 -19.62
N ASN A 36 13.71 3.45 -19.99
CA ASN A 36 13.79 2.24 -19.18
C ASN A 36 15.26 1.94 -18.87
N GLY A 37 15.72 2.33 -17.69
CA GLY A 37 17.06 2.06 -17.19
C GLY A 37 17.08 0.72 -16.46
N SER A 38 18.26 0.16 -16.26
CA SER A 38 18.42 -0.80 -15.17
C SER A 38 18.09 -0.08 -13.87
N ASP A 39 17.58 -0.81 -12.89
CA ASP A 39 17.54 -0.30 -11.54
C ASP A 39 18.96 0.18 -11.16
N GLY A 40 19.05 1.36 -10.55
CA GLY A 40 20.34 1.91 -10.12
C GLY A 40 21.10 0.91 -9.24
N ASN A 41 22.42 1.12 -9.11
CA ASN A 41 23.30 0.26 -8.31
C ASN A 41 22.70 0.00 -6.90
N ASP A 42 22.52 -1.28 -6.57
CA ASP A 42 22.04 -1.74 -5.26
C ASP A 42 22.92 -1.27 -4.09
N GLY A 43 24.18 -0.91 -4.36
CA GLY A 43 25.17 -0.54 -3.34
C GLY A 43 24.77 0.62 -2.44
N ASP A 44 23.96 1.56 -2.91
CA ASP A 44 23.63 2.78 -2.16
C ASP A 44 22.22 2.75 -1.53
N TYR A 45 21.41 1.72 -1.84
CA TYR A 45 20.06 1.61 -1.30
C TYR A 45 20.03 0.72 -0.05
N LYS A 46 19.82 1.36 1.12
CA LYS A 46 19.75 0.70 2.44
C LYS A 46 18.86 -0.56 2.47
N TYR A 47 17.80 -0.59 1.66
CA TYR A 47 16.82 -1.67 1.63
C TYR A 47 16.90 -2.54 0.37
N ALA A 48 18.06 -2.61 -0.30
CA ALA A 48 18.26 -3.41 -1.51
C ALA A 48 17.90 -4.89 -1.34
N LYS A 49 18.11 -5.45 -0.14
CA LYS A 49 17.70 -6.82 0.20
C LYS A 49 16.19 -7.06 0.19
N TYR A 50 15.39 -6.00 0.22
CA TYR A 50 13.92 -6.05 0.13
C TYR A 50 13.41 -5.74 -1.28
N LYS A 51 14.28 -5.60 -2.27
CA LYS A 51 13.84 -5.44 -3.66
C LYS A 51 13.05 -6.68 -4.13
N PRO A 52 12.11 -6.51 -5.08
CA PRO A 52 11.33 -7.60 -5.66
C PRO A 52 12.20 -8.75 -6.17
N PHE A 53 11.80 -9.97 -5.83
CA PHE A 53 12.36 -11.23 -6.29
C PHE A 53 11.22 -12.18 -6.68
N TRP A 54 11.41 -12.92 -7.78
CA TRP A 54 10.47 -13.90 -8.30
C TRP A 54 11.06 -15.30 -8.14
N PRO A 55 10.91 -15.92 -6.96
CA PRO A 55 11.39 -17.28 -6.75
C PRO A 55 10.62 -18.28 -7.63
N GLU A 56 11.29 -19.32 -8.11
CA GLU A 56 10.62 -20.46 -8.73
C GLU A 56 10.08 -21.38 -7.63
N VAL A 57 8.92 -21.04 -7.09
CA VAL A 57 8.23 -21.79 -6.03
C VAL A 57 6.86 -22.26 -6.51
N LYS A 58 6.48 -23.46 -6.08
CA LYS A 58 5.13 -24.00 -6.26
C LYS A 58 4.54 -24.28 -4.89
N TRP A 59 3.44 -23.62 -4.59
CA TRP A 59 2.70 -23.82 -3.35
C TRP A 59 1.70 -24.97 -3.51
N GLU A 60 1.39 -25.63 -2.40
CA GLU A 60 0.29 -26.58 -2.35
C GLU A 60 -1.04 -25.85 -2.64
N PRO A 61 -2.04 -26.55 -3.22
CA PRO A 61 -3.35 -25.97 -3.44
C PRO A 61 -3.95 -25.41 -2.15
N LEU A 62 -4.58 -24.24 -2.24
CA LEU A 62 -5.32 -23.62 -1.14
C LEU A 62 -6.43 -24.55 -0.67
N LYS A 63 -6.57 -24.67 0.65
CA LYS A 63 -7.63 -25.44 1.31
C LYS A 63 -8.39 -24.51 2.22
N GLU A 64 -9.69 -24.76 2.37
CA GLU A 64 -10.48 -24.04 3.37
C GLU A 64 -9.99 -24.38 4.79
N PHE A 65 -9.99 -23.38 5.66
CA PHE A 65 -9.67 -23.52 7.07
C PHE A 65 -10.60 -22.66 7.92
N SER A 66 -10.81 -23.09 9.17
CA SER A 66 -11.59 -22.33 10.14
C SER A 66 -10.76 -21.18 10.71
N VAL A 67 -11.36 -20.00 10.78
CA VAL A 67 -10.75 -18.78 11.34
C VAL A 67 -11.67 -18.22 12.40
N THR A 68 -11.09 -17.79 13.51
CA THR A 68 -11.77 -16.98 14.53
C THR A 68 -11.05 -15.66 14.62
N ASP A 69 -11.76 -14.56 14.35
CA ASP A 69 -11.19 -13.23 14.40
C ASP A 69 -10.83 -12.85 15.86
N SER A 70 -9.60 -12.36 16.05
CA SER A 70 -9.13 -11.85 17.34
C SER A 70 -9.98 -10.70 17.91
N ALA A 71 -10.68 -9.94 17.06
CA ALA A 71 -11.60 -8.88 17.44
C ALA A 71 -12.74 -9.37 18.33
N HIS A 72 -13.13 -10.65 18.25
CA HIS A 72 -14.15 -11.22 19.15
C HIS A 72 -13.71 -11.30 20.61
N SER A 73 -12.40 -11.23 20.88
CA SER A 73 -11.84 -11.24 22.23
C SER A 73 -11.54 -9.84 22.77
N ALA A 74 -11.80 -8.79 21.98
CA ALA A 74 -11.50 -7.41 22.34
C ALA A 74 -12.48 -6.84 23.38
N ASP A 75 -12.00 -5.89 24.19
CA ASP A 75 -12.90 -4.97 24.90
C ASP A 75 -13.63 -4.10 23.85
N PRO A 76 -14.98 -4.08 23.82
CA PRO A 76 -15.73 -3.23 22.90
C PRO A 76 -15.33 -1.75 22.96
N GLU A 77 -14.93 -1.26 24.14
CA GLU A 77 -14.52 0.12 24.36
C GLU A 77 -13.03 0.37 24.01
N LYS A 78 -12.27 -0.68 23.68
CA LYS A 78 -10.86 -0.61 23.25
C LYS A 78 -9.97 0.16 24.22
N LYS A 79 -10.27 0.05 25.52
CA LYS A 79 -9.69 0.90 26.56
C LYS A 79 -8.18 0.76 26.66
N SER A 80 -7.66 -0.47 26.53
CA SER A 80 -6.24 -0.77 26.70
C SER A 80 -5.39 -0.15 25.59
N LEU A 81 -5.89 -0.17 24.35
CA LEU A 81 -5.26 0.40 23.17
C LEU A 81 -5.40 1.92 23.15
N LEU A 82 -6.63 2.43 23.31
CA LEU A 82 -6.90 3.86 23.18
C LEU A 82 -6.28 4.68 24.30
N SER A 83 -6.19 4.15 25.53
CA SER A 83 -5.52 4.84 26.65
C SER A 83 -4.00 4.84 26.55
N ALA A 84 -3.42 3.91 25.79
CA ALA A 84 -1.99 3.87 25.53
C ALA A 84 -1.57 4.87 24.44
N ALA A 85 -2.50 5.32 23.59
CA ALA A 85 -2.21 6.29 22.54
C ALA A 85 -2.11 7.70 23.12
N SER A 86 -1.13 8.47 22.67
CA SER A 86 -1.02 9.89 23.03
C SER A 86 -2.07 10.74 22.32
N SER A 87 -2.55 10.29 21.17
CA SER A 87 -3.63 10.92 20.41
C SER A 87 -4.36 9.90 19.54
N VAL A 88 -5.67 10.09 19.41
CA VAL A 88 -6.57 9.30 18.56
C VAL A 88 -7.31 10.27 17.66
N THR A 89 -7.12 10.17 16.35
CA THR A 89 -7.77 11.06 15.38
C THR A 89 -8.54 10.27 14.34
N HIS A 90 -9.85 10.44 14.27
CA HIS A 90 -10.65 9.90 13.17
C HIS A 90 -10.49 10.77 11.92
N ILE A 91 -9.99 10.18 10.83
CA ILE A 91 -9.61 10.92 9.62
C ILE A 91 -10.84 11.38 8.85
N THR A 92 -11.82 10.50 8.70
CA THR A 92 -13.13 10.82 8.11
C THR A 92 -14.25 10.24 8.97
N PRO A 93 -15.51 10.67 8.78
CA PRO A 93 -16.64 10.10 9.53
C PRO A 93 -16.75 8.57 9.37
N ALA A 94 -16.61 8.07 8.15
CA ALA A 94 -16.87 6.67 7.82
C ALA A 94 -15.65 5.75 7.98
N ILE A 95 -14.44 6.22 7.68
CA ILE A 95 -13.25 5.37 7.56
C ILE A 95 -12.00 6.09 8.08
N GLY A 96 -11.04 5.32 8.59
CA GLY A 96 -9.73 5.82 8.98
C GLY A 96 -9.67 6.29 10.42
N THR A 97 -8.63 5.84 11.13
CA THR A 97 -8.23 6.34 12.44
C THR A 97 -6.70 6.39 12.51
N GLU A 98 -6.13 7.51 12.94
CA GLU A 98 -4.70 7.62 13.23
C GLU A 98 -4.47 7.50 14.75
N LEU A 99 -3.51 6.66 15.13
CA LEU A 99 -3.05 6.49 16.50
C LEU A 99 -1.59 6.98 16.60
N LEU A 100 -1.36 7.94 17.49
CA LEU A 100 -0.02 8.46 17.81
C LEU A 100 0.43 7.97 19.18
N GLY A 101 1.75 7.89 19.38
CA GLY A 101 2.35 7.49 20.66
C GLY A 101 2.31 5.98 20.96
N ILE A 102 1.84 5.16 20.01
CA ILE A 102 1.85 3.70 20.11
C ILE A 102 3.09 3.14 19.43
N ASP A 103 3.78 2.19 20.08
CA ASP A 103 4.81 1.36 19.46
C ASP A 103 4.26 -0.05 19.20
N LEU A 104 4.10 -0.40 17.93
CA LEU A 104 3.53 -1.68 17.51
C LEU A 104 4.29 -2.91 18.05
N ARG A 105 5.59 -2.76 18.35
CA ARG A 105 6.43 -3.84 18.90
C ARG A 105 6.07 -4.20 20.34
N GLN A 106 5.41 -3.29 21.05
CA GLN A 106 5.15 -3.39 22.49
C GLN A 106 3.69 -3.70 22.81
N LEU A 107 2.85 -3.92 21.79
CA LEU A 107 1.44 -4.21 22.02
C LEU A 107 1.27 -5.51 22.82
N SER A 108 0.53 -5.40 23.92
CA SER A 108 0.04 -6.56 24.66
C SER A 108 -0.99 -7.33 23.82
N LYS A 109 -1.27 -8.59 24.20
CA LYS A 109 -2.29 -9.40 23.52
C LYS A 109 -3.65 -8.68 23.47
N SER A 110 -4.09 -8.10 24.59
CA SER A 110 -5.36 -7.37 24.67
C SER A 110 -5.39 -6.16 23.74
N GLN A 111 -4.28 -5.42 23.64
CA GLN A 111 -4.20 -4.29 22.69
C GLN A 111 -4.22 -4.74 21.24
N LYS A 112 -3.63 -5.90 20.91
CA LYS A 112 -3.72 -6.49 19.57
C LYS A 112 -5.15 -6.92 19.23
N ASP A 113 -5.87 -7.54 20.17
CA ASP A 113 -7.28 -7.90 19.99
C ASP A 113 -8.14 -6.64 19.78
N GLU A 114 -7.94 -5.59 20.60
CA GLU A 114 -8.62 -4.30 20.44
C GLU A 114 -8.27 -3.58 19.15
N LEU A 115 -7.03 -3.73 18.65
CA LEU A 115 -6.61 -3.21 17.36
C LEU A 115 -7.34 -3.92 16.22
N ALA A 116 -7.52 -5.24 16.30
CA ALA A 116 -8.32 -5.98 15.32
C ALA A 116 -9.75 -5.44 15.26
N LEU A 117 -10.38 -5.22 16.41
CA LEU A 117 -11.72 -4.65 16.48
C LEU A 117 -11.76 -3.22 15.92
N LEU A 118 -10.77 -2.38 16.24
CA LEU A 118 -10.69 -1.03 15.69
C LEU A 118 -10.58 -1.03 14.16
N ILE A 119 -9.75 -1.92 13.61
CA ILE A 119 -9.60 -2.08 12.15
C ILE A 119 -10.93 -2.51 11.53
N ALA A 120 -11.61 -3.50 12.11
CA ALA A 120 -12.90 -3.98 11.63
C ALA A 120 -13.98 -2.87 11.62
N GLU A 121 -13.99 -1.99 12.63
CA GLU A 121 -14.95 -0.89 12.72
C GLU A 121 -14.60 0.31 11.84
N ARG A 122 -13.30 0.56 11.60
CA ARG A 122 -12.81 1.81 10.97
C ARG A 122 -12.21 1.61 9.59
N GLY A 123 -12.13 0.38 9.09
CA GLY A 123 -11.61 0.00 7.78
C GLY A 123 -10.08 0.10 7.66
N VAL A 124 -9.47 1.18 8.16
CA VAL A 124 -8.01 1.38 8.14
C VAL A 124 -7.56 2.13 9.40
N VAL A 125 -6.41 1.73 9.94
CA VAL A 125 -5.76 2.39 11.08
C VAL A 125 -4.33 2.75 10.71
N PHE A 126 -3.94 3.99 10.97
CA PHE A 126 -2.62 4.53 10.65
C PHE A 126 -1.78 4.69 11.91
N PHE A 127 -0.49 4.34 11.79
CA PHE A 127 0.52 4.53 12.82
C PHE A 127 1.67 5.34 12.23
N ARG A 128 2.12 6.36 12.94
CA ARG A 128 3.28 7.18 12.56
C ARG A 128 4.53 6.76 13.33
N ASP A 129 5.70 7.07 12.78
CA ASP A 129 7.00 6.92 13.46
C ASP A 129 7.29 5.49 13.96
N GLN A 130 6.96 4.48 13.15
CA GLN A 130 7.12 3.07 13.50
C GLN A 130 8.47 2.49 13.04
N GLU A 131 9.37 2.25 13.99
CA GLU A 131 10.66 1.58 13.78
C GLU A 131 10.56 0.04 13.74
N ILE A 132 9.34 -0.51 13.61
CA ILE A 132 9.10 -1.96 13.50
C ILE A 132 9.80 -2.58 12.28
N SER A 133 10.54 -3.66 12.47
CA SER A 133 11.15 -4.43 11.39
C SER A 133 10.12 -5.28 10.64
N ILE A 134 10.46 -5.76 9.43
CA ILE A 134 9.58 -6.67 8.66
C ILE A 134 9.30 -7.95 9.47
N HIS A 135 10.30 -8.48 10.17
CA HIS A 135 10.16 -9.66 11.02
C HIS A 135 9.18 -9.42 12.18
N GLU A 136 9.31 -8.29 12.88
CA GLU A 136 8.35 -7.92 13.93
C GLU A 136 6.95 -7.64 13.38
N GLN A 137 6.85 -7.10 12.15
CA GLN A 137 5.57 -6.89 11.47
C GLN A 137 4.90 -8.22 11.10
N LEU A 138 5.67 -9.23 10.68
CA LEU A 138 5.17 -10.60 10.47
C LEU A 138 4.65 -11.20 11.78
N GLU A 139 5.40 -11.07 12.87
CA GLU A 139 4.97 -11.57 14.18
C GLU A 139 3.72 -10.85 14.71
N LEU A 140 3.58 -9.55 14.46
CA LEU A 140 2.34 -8.84 14.72
C LEU A 140 1.19 -9.36 13.84
N ALA A 141 1.43 -9.54 12.55
CA ALA A 141 0.42 -10.00 11.59
C ALA A 141 -0.11 -11.41 11.92
N ARG A 142 0.75 -12.31 12.42
CA ARG A 142 0.36 -13.66 12.86
C ARG A 142 -0.67 -13.66 14.00
N HIS A 143 -0.79 -12.57 14.75
CA HIS A 143 -1.84 -12.42 15.76
C HIS A 143 -3.25 -12.34 15.13
N PHE A 144 -3.37 -11.73 13.95
CA PHE A 144 -4.65 -11.52 13.28
C PHE A 144 -5.09 -12.72 12.42
N GLY A 145 -4.19 -13.66 12.15
CA GLY A 145 -4.48 -14.87 11.40
C GLY A 145 -3.25 -15.50 10.75
N PRO A 146 -3.43 -16.62 10.03
CA PRO A 146 -2.36 -17.19 9.22
C PRO A 146 -1.95 -16.23 8.11
N LEU A 147 -0.66 -16.17 7.81
CA LEU A 147 -0.13 -15.29 6.78
C LEU A 147 -0.36 -15.88 5.38
N HIS A 148 -0.83 -15.03 4.48
CA HIS A 148 -0.98 -15.36 3.06
C HIS A 148 0.39 -15.42 2.38
N LYS A 149 0.55 -16.35 1.44
CA LYS A 149 1.73 -16.43 0.57
C LYS A 149 1.39 -15.83 -0.79
N PRO A 150 1.93 -14.65 -1.13
CA PRO A 150 1.57 -13.97 -2.36
C PRO A 150 2.00 -14.76 -3.61
N THR A 151 1.24 -14.58 -4.68
CA THR A 151 1.63 -14.98 -6.05
C THR A 151 2.43 -13.88 -6.76
N THR A 152 2.73 -12.80 -6.04
CA THR A 152 3.41 -11.58 -6.48
C THR A 152 4.85 -11.54 -5.93
N PRO A 153 5.69 -10.54 -6.24
CA PRO A 153 7.10 -10.62 -5.87
C PRO A 153 7.30 -10.49 -4.35
N ILE A 154 8.29 -11.24 -3.85
CA ILE A 154 8.70 -11.27 -2.45
C ILE A 154 10.07 -10.59 -2.28
N PRO A 155 10.54 -10.33 -1.04
CA PRO A 155 11.90 -9.86 -0.80
C PRO A 155 12.98 -10.83 -1.29
N ARG A 156 14.17 -10.31 -1.63
CA ARG A 156 15.37 -11.14 -1.89
C ARG A 156 15.90 -11.82 -0.62
N GLU A 157 15.64 -11.25 0.55
CA GLU A 157 15.99 -11.84 1.83
C GLU A 157 15.21 -13.15 2.05
N PRO A 158 15.89 -14.30 2.22
CA PRO A 158 15.22 -15.59 2.45
C PRO A 158 14.41 -15.60 3.75
N GLY A 159 13.33 -16.39 3.81
CA GLY A 159 12.48 -16.48 5.00
C GLY A 159 11.40 -15.40 5.09
N LEU A 160 11.18 -14.65 4.01
CA LEU A 160 10.13 -13.62 3.90
C LEU A 160 9.11 -13.98 2.79
N GLU A 161 8.82 -15.26 2.62
CA GLU A 161 7.94 -15.76 1.57
C GLU A 161 6.48 -15.31 1.74
N GLU A 162 6.09 -14.85 2.93
CA GLU A 162 4.77 -14.27 3.22
C GLU A 162 4.71 -12.74 3.04
N VAL A 163 5.79 -12.10 2.57
CA VAL A 163 5.85 -10.65 2.37
C VAL A 163 5.65 -10.30 0.91
N HIS A 164 4.67 -9.46 0.62
CA HIS A 164 4.51 -8.83 -0.69
C HIS A 164 5.33 -7.53 -0.78
N VAL A 165 6.08 -7.36 -1.88
CA VAL A 165 6.85 -6.14 -2.14
C VAL A 165 6.15 -5.23 -3.14
N VAL A 166 5.73 -4.05 -2.68
CA VAL A 166 5.34 -2.92 -3.53
C VAL A 166 6.58 -2.07 -3.82
N TYR A 167 7.03 -2.05 -5.07
CA TYR A 167 8.24 -1.33 -5.47
C TYR A 167 8.06 -0.64 -6.81
N THR A 168 8.42 0.64 -6.85
CA THR A 168 8.61 1.41 -8.06
C THR A 168 9.87 2.25 -7.91
N ASP A 169 10.53 2.54 -9.02
CA ASP A 169 11.70 3.41 -9.07
C ASP A 169 11.52 4.47 -10.16
N GLY A 170 12.40 5.48 -10.18
CA GLY A 170 12.32 6.56 -11.14
C GLY A 170 12.55 6.15 -12.59
N THR A 171 12.97 4.90 -12.86
CA THR A 171 13.20 4.36 -14.21
C THR A 171 12.03 3.55 -14.73
N ARG A 172 11.09 3.16 -13.87
CA ARG A 172 9.89 2.42 -14.22
C ARG A 172 8.73 3.37 -14.50
N ARG A 173 8.16 3.27 -15.71
CA ARG A 173 6.86 3.87 -16.00
C ARG A 173 5.75 3.01 -15.39
N PRO A 174 4.69 3.60 -14.82
CA PRO A 174 3.41 2.90 -14.72
C PRO A 174 2.99 2.54 -16.14
N ASP A 175 2.97 1.25 -16.48
CA ASP A 175 2.40 0.84 -17.76
C ASP A 175 0.89 1.09 -17.68
N THR A 176 0.43 2.09 -18.43
CA THR A 176 -0.99 2.47 -18.47
C THR A 176 -1.89 1.35 -19.00
N ALA A 177 -1.32 0.34 -19.68
CA ALA A 177 -2.02 -0.88 -20.08
C ALA A 177 -1.97 -1.99 -19.02
N ALA A 178 -1.05 -1.91 -18.05
CA ALA A 178 -0.91 -2.87 -16.95
C ALA A 178 -1.84 -2.61 -15.77
N PHE A 179 -2.46 -1.42 -15.69
CA PHE A 179 -3.52 -1.14 -14.72
C PHE A 179 -4.86 -1.17 -15.45
N SER A 180 -5.48 -2.34 -15.50
CA SER A 180 -6.88 -2.44 -15.89
C SER A 180 -7.75 -1.66 -14.89
N LYS A 181 -8.97 -1.27 -15.26
CA LYS A 181 -9.84 -0.48 -14.36
C LYS A 181 -10.14 -1.19 -13.02
N ILE A 182 -9.99 -2.51 -12.98
CA ILE A 182 -10.13 -3.31 -11.75
C ILE A 182 -8.90 -3.20 -10.85
N ASP A 183 -7.72 -2.81 -11.36
CA ASP A 183 -6.50 -2.62 -10.55
C ASP A 183 -6.48 -1.26 -9.84
N LEU A 184 -7.41 -0.34 -10.16
CA LEU A 184 -7.46 0.99 -9.55
C LEU A 184 -8.17 0.99 -8.19
N TRP A 185 -9.40 0.49 -8.14
CA TRP A 185 -10.18 0.31 -6.91
C TRP A 185 -10.48 -1.17 -6.73
N HIS A 186 -9.84 -1.79 -5.74
CA HIS A 186 -9.92 -3.22 -5.51
C HIS A 186 -9.90 -3.55 -4.02
N SER A 187 -10.26 -4.81 -3.73
CA SER A 187 -9.82 -5.52 -2.53
C SER A 187 -8.80 -6.56 -2.95
N ASP A 188 -7.73 -6.68 -2.17
CA ASP A 188 -6.64 -7.61 -2.42
C ASP A 188 -7.14 -9.05 -2.55
N VAL A 189 -6.65 -9.76 -3.56
CA VAL A 189 -6.75 -11.22 -3.70
C VAL A 189 -8.19 -11.75 -3.56
N SER A 190 -9.17 -10.94 -3.98
CA SER A 190 -10.62 -11.25 -3.89
C SER A 190 -11.07 -12.46 -4.72
N TYR A 191 -10.20 -13.02 -5.55
CA TYR A 191 -10.45 -14.23 -6.34
C TYR A 191 -10.16 -15.54 -5.59
N GLU A 192 -9.53 -15.50 -4.41
CA GLU A 192 -9.26 -16.71 -3.61
C GLU A 192 -10.50 -17.19 -2.84
N LEU A 193 -10.50 -18.47 -2.44
CA LEU A 193 -11.60 -19.08 -1.68
C LEU A 193 -11.84 -18.37 -0.34
N GLN A 194 -10.77 -17.95 0.32
CA GLN A 194 -10.79 -17.19 1.57
C GLN A 194 -9.84 -16.01 1.42
N PRO A 195 -10.30 -14.87 0.89
CA PRO A 195 -9.46 -13.68 0.70
C PRO A 195 -8.87 -13.16 2.03
N PRO A 196 -7.75 -12.43 1.99
CA PRO A 196 -7.15 -11.85 3.20
C PRO A 196 -8.13 -10.95 3.96
N SER A 197 -8.21 -11.11 5.28
CA SER A 197 -9.07 -10.29 6.14
C SER A 197 -8.47 -8.92 6.47
N THR A 198 -7.15 -8.83 6.60
CA THR A 198 -6.44 -7.60 6.97
C THR A 198 -5.05 -7.59 6.34
N THR A 199 -4.65 -6.43 5.82
CA THR A 199 -3.31 -6.20 5.26
C THR A 199 -2.51 -5.26 6.17
N SER A 200 -1.25 -5.60 6.46
CA SER A 200 -0.31 -4.71 7.14
C SER A 200 0.66 -4.12 6.13
N LEU A 201 0.65 -2.79 5.96
CA LEU A 201 1.50 -2.09 5.00
C LEU A 201 2.46 -1.15 5.74
N LYS A 202 3.76 -1.28 5.45
CA LYS A 202 4.79 -0.34 5.93
C LYS A 202 5.46 0.35 4.75
N VAL A 203 5.41 1.69 4.75
CA VAL A 203 6.15 2.51 3.79
C VAL A 203 7.59 2.66 4.28
N ILE A 204 8.55 2.13 3.50
CA ILE A 204 9.98 2.15 3.84
C ILE A 204 10.70 3.34 3.19
N THR A 205 10.32 3.66 1.95
CA THR A 205 10.85 4.79 1.17
C THR A 205 9.69 5.38 0.38
N SER A 206 9.54 6.71 0.43
CA SER A 206 8.48 7.44 -0.29
C SER A 206 9.09 8.66 -1.01
N PRO A 207 8.58 9.08 -2.18
CA PRO A 207 8.94 10.37 -2.76
C PRO A 207 8.52 11.54 -1.84
N PRO A 208 9.13 12.73 -2.01
CA PRO A 208 8.76 13.92 -1.22
C PRO A 208 7.31 14.40 -1.46
N TYR A 209 6.69 13.99 -2.57
CA TYR A 209 5.29 14.25 -2.90
C TYR A 209 4.75 13.17 -3.84
N GLY A 210 3.44 12.93 -3.79
CA GLY A 210 2.77 11.86 -4.53
C GLY A 210 2.98 10.48 -3.90
N GLY A 211 2.39 9.44 -4.50
CA GLY A 211 2.40 8.08 -3.94
C GLY A 211 1.33 7.84 -2.88
N ASP A 212 0.31 8.70 -2.81
CA ASP A 212 -0.81 8.55 -1.90
C ASP A 212 -1.56 7.23 -2.17
N THR A 213 -1.98 6.57 -1.09
CA THR A 213 -2.91 5.44 -1.16
C THR A 213 -4.26 5.91 -0.64
N LEU A 214 -5.32 5.58 -1.38
CA LEU A 214 -6.69 5.94 -1.02
C LEU A 214 -7.47 4.69 -0.63
N TRP A 215 -8.31 4.81 0.39
CA TRP A 215 -9.22 3.77 0.84
C TRP A 215 -10.67 4.26 0.73
N SER A 216 -11.59 3.33 0.51
CA SER A 216 -13.03 3.58 0.51
C SER A 216 -13.72 2.63 1.46
N SER A 217 -14.74 3.11 2.17
CA SER A 217 -15.69 2.23 2.87
C SER A 217 -16.81 1.87 1.91
N GLY A 218 -17.05 0.57 1.73
CA GLY A 218 -18.20 0.04 1.01
C GLY A 218 -19.45 -0.03 1.86
#